data_AF-A0A9D8X5A4-F1
#
_entry.id   AF-A0A9D8X5A4-F1
#
_cell.length_a   1.000
_cell.length_b   1.000
_cell.length_c   1.000
_cell.angle_alpha   90.00
_cell.angle_beta   90.00
_cell.angle_gamma   90.00
#
_symmetry.space_group_name_H-M   'P 1'
#
loop_
_entity.id
_entity.type
_entity.pdbx_description
1 polymer ?
#
loop_
_entity_poly.entity_id
_entity_poly.type
_entity_poly.pdbx_seq_one_letter_code
_entity_poly.pdbx_strand_id
1 'polypeptide(L)'
;MNYDYDIRAVELGNFIVENKSTVRATAKKFGISKSTVHTDITVRLRRINPTLFSEVRKVLDVNKEERHIRGGIATREKYKKEAFCTK
;
A
#
# COMPACT_ATOMS: atom_id res chain seq x y z
N MET A 1 -7.51 -25.15 11.57
CA MET A 1 -8.23 -23.88 11.45
C MET A 1 -7.22 -22.73 11.43
N ASN A 2 -6.76 -22.29 10.25
CA ASN A 2 -5.87 -21.14 10.09
C ASN A 2 -6.71 -19.86 9.96
N TYR A 3 -7.45 -19.49 11.01
CA TYR A 3 -8.48 -18.44 10.95
C TYR A 3 -7.90 -17.02 11.00
N ASP A 4 -6.68 -16.85 11.48
CA ASP A 4 -6.06 -15.53 11.69
C ASP A 4 -5.68 -14.84 10.37
N TYR A 5 -5.07 -15.58 9.44
CA TYR A 5 -4.53 -15.01 8.20
C TYR A 5 -5.60 -14.55 7.20
N ASP A 6 -6.74 -15.21 7.17
CA ASP A 6 -7.83 -14.88 6.26
C ASP A 6 -8.56 -13.62 6.72
N ILE A 7 -8.80 -13.50 8.03
CA ILE A 7 -9.35 -12.29 8.65
C ILE A 7 -8.39 -11.12 8.41
N ARG A 8 -7.09 -11.31 8.68
CA ARG A 8 -6.08 -10.27 8.45
C ARG A 8 -6.07 -9.79 7.01
N ALA A 9 -6.18 -10.69 6.03
CA ALA A 9 -6.20 -10.31 4.61
C ALA A 9 -7.39 -9.41 4.27
N VAL A 10 -8.56 -9.67 4.86
CA VAL A 10 -9.77 -8.86 4.70
C VAL A 10 -9.61 -7.50 5.40
N GLU A 11 -9.10 -7.46 6.62
CA GLU A 11 -8.82 -6.21 7.35
C GLU A 11 -7.84 -5.31 6.60
N LEU A 12 -6.75 -5.87 6.09
CA LEU A 12 -5.76 -5.15 5.28
C LEU A 12 -6.39 -4.62 3.99
N GLY A 13 -7.24 -5.41 3.34
CA GLY A 13 -7.98 -5.01 2.14
C GLY A 13 -8.90 -3.81 2.41
N ASN A 14 -9.74 -3.91 3.44
CA ASN A 14 -10.65 -2.84 3.85
C ASN A 14 -9.90 -1.56 4.18
N PHE A 15 -8.81 -1.65 4.96
CA PHE A 15 -8.00 -0.50 5.31
C PHE A 15 -7.41 0.21 4.08
N ILE A 16 -6.99 -0.54 3.06
CA ILE A 16 -6.46 0.03 1.82
C ILE A 16 -7.53 0.76 1.02
N VAL A 17 -8.74 0.19 0.93
CA VAL A 17 -9.86 0.84 0.22
C VAL A 17 -10.28 2.12 0.94
N GLU A 18 -10.49 2.03 2.26
CA GLU A 18 -10.97 3.15 3.09
C GLU A 18 -9.97 4.31 3.11
N ASN A 19 -8.68 4.02 3.33
CA ASN A 19 -7.65 5.05 3.47
C ASN A 19 -6.93 5.37 2.15
N LYS A 20 -7.32 4.73 1.04
CA LYS A 20 -6.63 4.79 -0.26
C LYS A 20 -5.11 4.59 -0.16
N SER A 21 -4.70 3.76 0.80
CA SER A 21 -3.31 3.69 1.27
C SER A 21 -2.44 2.81 0.36
N THR A 22 -1.12 3.03 0.41
CA THR A 22 -0.17 2.17 -0.33
C THR A 22 0.23 0.96 0.50
N VAL A 23 0.57 -0.16 -0.15
CA VAL A 23 1.07 -1.40 0.51
C VAL A 23 2.16 -1.11 1.55
N ARG A 24 3.07 -0.16 1.27
CA ARG A 24 4.16 0.20 2.19
C ARG A 24 3.66 0.98 3.42
N ALA A 25 2.67 1.85 3.24
CA ALA A 25 2.06 2.59 4.33
C ALA A 25 1.25 1.65 5.24
N THR A 26 0.46 0.75 4.64
CA THR A 26 -0.27 -0.29 5.37
C THR A 26 0.68 -1.20 6.15
N ALA A 27 1.75 -1.69 5.52
CA ALA A 27 2.79 -2.48 6.19
C ALA A 27 3.36 -1.78 7.44
N LYS A 28 3.67 -0.48 7.33
CA LYS A 28 4.15 0.32 8.45
C LYS A 28 3.10 0.49 9.56
N LYS A 29 1.82 0.66 9.21
CA LYS A 29 0.72 0.84 10.17
C LYS A 29 0.44 -0.44 10.96
N PHE A 30 0.47 -1.59 10.30
CA PHE A 30 0.17 -2.90 10.90
C PHE A 30 1.41 -3.61 11.45
N GLY A 31 2.60 -3.00 11.36
CA GLY A 31 3.85 -3.58 11.89
C GLY A 31 4.29 -4.87 11.17
N ILE A 32 3.88 -5.07 9.92
CA ILE A 32 4.17 -6.27 9.14
C ILE A 32 5.02 -5.95 7.92
N SER A 33 5.68 -6.97 7.37
CA SER A 33 6.53 -6.77 6.20
C SER A 33 5.69 -6.43 4.97
N LYS A 34 6.23 -5.58 4.08
CA LYS A 34 5.62 -5.26 2.79
C LYS A 34 5.29 -6.53 1.98
N SER A 35 6.19 -7.50 1.98
CA SER A 35 6.01 -8.76 1.24
C SER A 35 4.85 -9.58 1.81
N THR A 36 4.68 -9.58 3.14
CA THR A 36 3.55 -10.22 3.81
C THR A 36 2.23 -9.59 3.38
N VAL A 37 2.13 -8.24 3.42
CA VAL A 37 0.94 -7.51 2.95
C VAL A 37 0.64 -7.81 1.49
N HIS A 38 1.68 -7.86 0.65
CA HIS A 38 1.50 -8.16 -0.76
C HIS A 38 0.94 -9.57 -0.99
N THR A 39 1.49 -10.59 -0.34
CA THR A 39 0.99 -11.97 -0.45
C THR A 39 -0.44 -12.09 0.10
N ASP A 40 -0.75 -11.40 1.20
CA ASP A 40 -2.09 -11.39 1.79
C ASP A 40 -3.12 -10.77 0.83
N ILE A 41 -2.80 -9.67 0.17
CA ILE A 41 -3.73 -9.02 -0.77
C ILE A 41 -3.81 -9.75 -2.11
N THR A 42 -2.67 -10.12 -2.70
CA THR A 42 -2.64 -10.64 -4.08
C THR A 42 -3.00 -12.11 -4.18
N VAL A 43 -2.68 -12.90 -3.14
CA VAL A 43 -2.92 -14.35 -3.14
C VAL A 43 -4.11 -14.69 -2.27
N ARG A 44 -4.13 -14.27 -0.99
CA ARG A 44 -5.16 -14.70 -0.03
C ARG A 44 -6.49 -13.98 -0.25
N LEU A 45 -6.49 -12.65 -0.26
CA LEU A 45 -7.71 -11.85 -0.42
C LEU A 45 -8.43 -12.16 -1.73
N ARG A 46 -7.70 -12.39 -2.83
CA ARG A 46 -8.29 -12.81 -4.11
C ARG A 46 -9.09 -14.12 -4.00
N ARG A 47 -8.67 -15.05 -3.14
CA ARG A 47 -9.36 -16.33 -2.92
C ARG A 47 -10.55 -16.21 -1.96
N ILE A 48 -10.43 -15.35 -0.94
CA ILE A 48 -11.43 -15.19 0.12
C ILE A 48 -12.55 -14.25 -0.32
N ASN A 49 -12.19 -13.09 -0.86
CA ASN A 49 -13.12 -12.03 -1.23
C ASN A 49 -12.67 -11.34 -2.54
N PRO A 50 -13.09 -11.87 -3.71
CA PRO A 50 -12.68 -11.35 -5.01
C PRO A 50 -13.26 -9.95 -5.31
N THR A 51 -14.42 -9.60 -4.74
CA THR A 51 -15.02 -8.26 -4.89
C THR A 51 -14.18 -7.21 -4.19
N LEU A 52 -13.81 -7.44 -2.93
CA LEU A 52 -12.92 -6.54 -2.19
C LEU A 52 -11.53 -6.45 -2.83
N PHE A 53 -11.00 -7.56 -3.37
CA PHE A 53 -9.75 -7.55 -4.12
C PHE A 53 -9.80 -6.61 -5.34
N SER A 54 -10.92 -6.57 -6.07
CA SER A 54 -11.10 -5.67 -7.22
C SER A 54 -11.03 -4.20 -6.82
N GLU A 55 -11.65 -3.85 -5.69
CA GLU A 55 -11.60 -2.48 -5.15
C GLU A 55 -10.20 -2.09 -4.70
N VAL A 56 -9.54 -2.95 -3.93
CA VAL A 56 -8.13 -2.77 -3.54
C VAL A 56 -7.26 -2.60 -4.78
N ARG A 57 -7.50 -3.39 -5.83
CA ARG A 57 -6.73 -3.32 -7.05
C ARG A 57 -6.86 -1.97 -7.74
N LYS A 58 -8.07 -1.42 -7.87
CA LYS A 58 -8.30 -0.08 -8.43
C LYS A 58 -7.52 0.99 -7.66
N VAL A 59 -7.56 0.95 -6.33
CA VAL A 59 -6.81 1.89 -5.48
C VAL A 59 -5.29 1.76 -5.70
N LEU A 60 -4.78 0.53 -5.81
CA LEU A 60 -3.35 0.29 -6.04
C LEU A 60 -2.90 0.74 -7.44
N ASP A 61 -3.75 0.57 -8.46
CA ASP A 61 -3.46 1.00 -9.82
C ASP A 61 -3.40 2.53 -9.92
N VAL A 62 -4.35 3.26 -9.33
CA VAL A 62 -4.29 4.73 -9.23
C VAL A 62 -3.02 5.19 -8.49
N ASN A 63 -2.67 4.54 -7.38
CA ASN A 63 -1.44 4.84 -6.65
C ASN A 63 -0.17 4.57 -7.49
N LYS A 64 -0.21 3.58 -8.39
CA LYS A 64 0.90 3.24 -9.28
C LYS A 64 1.04 4.28 -10.39
N GLU A 65 -0.09 4.74 -10.95
CA GLU A 65 -0.13 5.82 -11.92
C GLU A 65 0.43 7.10 -11.30
N GLU A 66 -0.04 7.55 -10.14
CA GLU A 66 0.44 8.79 -9.52
C GLU A 66 1.88 8.72 -8.97
N ARG A 67 2.48 7.52 -8.90
CA ARG A 67 3.81 7.31 -8.30
C ARG A 67 4.88 8.18 -8.95
N HIS A 68 4.83 8.38 -10.27
CA HIS A 68 5.82 9.18 -10.99
C HIS A 68 5.73 10.66 -10.59
N ILE A 69 4.52 11.18 -10.40
CA ILE A 69 4.26 12.56 -9.93
C ILE A 69 4.86 12.73 -8.52
N ARG A 70 4.54 11.80 -7.61
CA ARG A 70 5.08 11.83 -6.23
C ARG A 70 6.61 11.69 -6.22
N GLY A 71 7.17 10.87 -7.12
CA GLY A 71 8.61 10.70 -7.29
C GLY A 71 9.31 11.98 -7.75
N GLY A 72 8.76 12.68 -8.73
CA GLY A 72 9.28 13.97 -9.21
C GLY A 72 9.31 15.03 -8.11
N ILE A 73 8.23 15.12 -7.33
CA ILE A 73 8.15 16.03 -6.17
C ILE A 73 9.21 15.66 -5.13
N ALA A 74 9.36 14.37 -4.80
CA ALA A 74 10.34 13.91 -3.82
C ALA A 74 11.78 14.27 -4.23
N THR A 75 12.14 14.10 -5.50
CA THR A 75 13.45 14.48 -6.03
C THR A 75 13.67 15.99 -5.94
N ARG A 76 12.69 16.80 -6.38
CA ARG A 76 12.76 18.26 -6.29
C ARG A 76 12.98 18.73 -4.85
N GLU A 77 12.23 18.18 -3.90
CA GLU A 77 12.33 18.56 -2.48
C GLU A 77 13.65 18.11 -1.84
N LYS A 78 14.22 16.95 -2.23
CA LYS A 78 15.54 16.52 -1.78
C LYS A 78 16.61 17.56 -2.13
N TYR A 79 16.69 17.95 -3.39
CA TYR A 79 17.72 18.90 -3.85
C TYR A 79 17.50 20.32 -3.33
N LYS A 80 16.24 20.75 -3.13
CA LYS A 80 15.96 22.02 -2.43
C LYS A 80 16.48 22.01 -0.99
N LYS A 81 16.28 20.92 -0.25
CA LYS A 81 16.76 20.79 1.13
C LYS A 81 18.29 20.75 1.19
N GLU A 82 18.93 20.01 0.29
CA GLU A 82 20.39 19.94 0.19
C GLU A 82 21.00 21.31 -0.15
N ALA A 83 20.37 22.08 -1.05
CA ALA A 83 20.78 23.45 -1.37
C ALA A 83 20.59 24.45 -0.21
N PHE A 84 19.67 24.18 0.71
CA PHE A 84 19.44 25.02 1.90
C PHE A 84 20.33 24.63 3.09
N CYS A 85 20.75 23.36 3.16
CA CYS A 85 21.62 22.84 4.23
C CYS A 85 23.12 23.15 4.01
N THR A 86 23.50 23.63 2.82
CA THR A 86 24.88 23.98 2.45
C THR A 86 25.18 25.48 2.54
N LYS A 87 24.23 26.28 3.04
CA LYS A 87 24.42 27.70 3.42
C LYS A 87 24.31 27.85 4.92
#